data_AF-A0A958A3Q8-F1
#
_entry.id   AF-A0A958A3Q8-F1
#
_cell.length_a   1.000
_cell.length_b   1.000
_cell.length_c   1.000
_cell.angle_alpha   90.00
_cell.angle_beta   90.00
_cell.angle_gamma   90.00
#
_symmetry.space_group_name_H-M   'P 1'
#
loop_
_entity.id
_entity.type
_entity.pdbx_description
1 polymer ?
#
loop_
_entity_poly.entity_id
_entity_poly.type
_entity_poly.pdbx_seq_one_letter_code
_entity_poly.pdbx_strand_id
1 'polypeptide(L)'
;MNKAISNTSCLGRVLTIAAFGWVVMVSFGWQLVGGIDLVIDPVWAGLGQALTLALPLALLFFLWRPVRERSMFAAWLLASLYLLLLTPTRLFEPVQSQWVLLTQLLISLLVLGLIIFFGRPKNAPISLTPMLLAAGAAAIIAYPWLWGGALGSLLDTLLALAVGLVVGVNAGLILSRTWLNSLTIDSRGRGWDIFTGGLVIGAMLMIIASGLSFNSGQWRLMLVLPSLGWLAMALSYT
;
A
#
# COMPACT_ATOMS: atom_id res chain seq x y z
N MET A 1 -18.21 25.30 -28.25
CA MET A 1 -16.94 24.66 -27.79
C MET A 1 -17.20 24.17 -26.37
N ASN A 2 -17.10 22.91 -25.97
CA ASN A 2 -16.28 21.80 -26.44
C ASN A 2 -16.98 20.46 -26.21
N LYS A 3 -17.08 19.67 -27.28
CA LYS A 3 -17.54 18.28 -27.32
C LYS A 3 -16.36 17.34 -27.02
N ALA A 4 -15.64 17.58 -25.91
CA ALA A 4 -14.37 16.93 -25.59
C ALA A 4 -14.41 16.00 -24.36
N ILE A 5 -15.61 15.56 -23.93
CA ILE A 5 -15.78 14.85 -22.64
C ILE A 5 -15.92 13.32 -22.80
N SER A 6 -16.15 12.76 -24.00
CA SER A 6 -16.34 11.30 -24.11
C SER A 6 -15.04 10.49 -24.27
N ASN A 7 -13.94 11.06 -24.78
CA ASN A 7 -12.72 10.30 -25.07
C ASN A 7 -11.76 10.15 -23.87
N THR A 8 -11.94 10.94 -22.81
CA THR A 8 -11.11 10.87 -21.60
C THR A 8 -11.40 9.63 -20.75
N SER A 9 -12.60 9.04 -20.87
CA SER A 9 -12.99 7.86 -20.09
C SER A 9 -12.22 6.60 -20.51
N CYS A 10 -12.06 6.33 -21.80
CA CYS A 10 -11.35 5.14 -22.27
C CYS A 10 -9.84 5.23 -22.01
N LEU A 11 -9.22 6.37 -22.31
CA LEU A 11 -7.79 6.57 -22.09
C LEU A 11 -7.42 6.47 -20.60
N GLY A 12 -8.23 7.08 -19.72
CA GLY A 12 -8.02 7.00 -18.27
C GLY A 12 -8.07 5.55 -17.75
N ARG A 13 -9.00 4.74 -18.25
CA ARG A 13 -9.13 3.32 -17.86
C ARG A 13 -7.93 2.49 -18.31
N VAL A 14 -7.52 2.65 -19.57
CA VAL A 14 -6.35 1.95 -20.10
C VAL A 14 -5.11 2.33 -19.31
N LEU A 15 -4.94 3.62 -19.00
CA LEU A 15 -3.83 4.09 -18.19
C LEU A 15 -3.85 3.53 -16.76
N THR A 16 -5.00 3.50 -16.08
CA THR A 16 -5.16 2.91 -14.74
C THR A 16 -4.70 1.46 -14.75
N ILE A 17 -5.13 0.67 -15.73
CA ILE A 17 -4.78 -0.76 -15.85
C ILE A 17 -3.30 -0.92 -16.19
N ALA A 18 -2.78 -0.13 -17.14
CA ALA A 18 -1.37 -0.18 -17.54
C ALA A 18 -0.44 0.22 -16.38
N ALA A 19 -0.78 1.28 -15.65
CA ALA A 19 0.00 1.74 -14.50
C ALA A 19 -0.08 0.74 -13.34
N PHE A 20 -1.24 0.10 -13.12
CA PHE A 20 -1.36 -1.01 -12.16
C PHE A 20 -0.46 -2.19 -12.57
N GLY A 21 -0.53 -2.60 -13.84
CA GLY A 21 0.32 -3.66 -14.39
C GLY A 21 1.81 -3.35 -14.25
N TRP A 22 2.21 -2.11 -14.48
CA TRP A 22 3.57 -1.63 -14.22
C TRP A 22 3.96 -1.76 -12.74
N VAL A 23 3.12 -1.32 -11.81
CA VAL A 23 3.38 -1.44 -10.37
C VAL A 23 3.56 -2.90 -9.96
N VAL A 24 2.71 -3.81 -10.47
CA VAL A 24 2.85 -5.26 -10.25
C VAL A 24 4.16 -5.76 -10.81
N MET A 25 4.45 -5.48 -12.08
CA MET A 25 5.65 -5.95 -12.76
C MET A 25 6.92 -5.49 -12.07
N VAL A 26 7.02 -4.20 -11.70
CA VAL A 26 8.19 -3.65 -11.02
C VAL A 26 8.32 -4.21 -9.60
N SER A 27 7.22 -4.31 -8.85
CA SER A 27 7.27 -4.82 -7.49
C SER A 27 7.73 -6.28 -7.47
N PHE A 28 7.14 -7.15 -8.29
CA PHE A 28 7.54 -8.55 -8.39
C PHE A 28 8.92 -8.70 -9.02
N GLY A 29 9.25 -7.91 -10.06
CA GLY A 29 10.53 -7.96 -10.76
C GLY A 29 11.72 -7.69 -9.85
N TRP A 30 11.66 -6.64 -9.03
CA TRP A 30 12.73 -6.36 -8.06
C TRP A 30 12.83 -7.41 -6.96
N GLN A 31 11.71 -8.02 -6.54
CA GLN A 31 11.78 -9.13 -5.59
C GLN A 31 12.36 -10.41 -6.18
N LEU A 32 12.11 -10.69 -7.46
CA LEU A 32 12.77 -11.81 -8.14
C LEU A 32 14.27 -11.57 -8.23
N VAL A 33 14.69 -10.36 -8.61
CA VAL A 33 16.12 -10.01 -8.71
C VAL A 33 16.82 -10.10 -7.36
N GLY A 34 16.18 -9.61 -6.29
CA GLY A 34 16.73 -9.69 -4.93
C GLY A 34 16.68 -11.10 -4.31
N GLY A 35 15.73 -11.94 -4.73
CA GLY A 35 15.53 -13.28 -4.16
C GLY A 35 16.30 -14.42 -4.84
N ILE A 36 16.83 -14.21 -6.05
CA ILE A 36 17.58 -15.23 -6.81
C ILE A 36 19.10 -15.11 -6.56
N ASP A 37 19.53 -14.46 -5.47
CA ASP A 37 20.95 -14.25 -5.12
C ASP A 37 21.79 -13.70 -6.30
N LEU A 38 21.19 -12.89 -7.18
CA LEU A 38 21.84 -12.30 -8.36
C LEU A 38 22.83 -11.17 -8.00
N VAL A 39 23.53 -11.28 -6.86
CA VAL A 39 24.62 -10.39 -6.41
C VAL A 39 24.15 -8.99 -5.95
N ILE A 40 22.86 -8.66 -6.04
CA ILE A 40 22.36 -7.35 -5.62
C ILE A 40 22.00 -7.36 -4.14
N ASP A 41 22.65 -6.47 -3.38
CA ASP A 41 22.35 -6.21 -1.97
C ASP A 41 20.83 -5.95 -1.75
N PRO A 42 20.19 -6.56 -0.74
CA PRO A 42 18.80 -6.30 -0.35
C PRO A 42 18.40 -4.82 -0.32
N VAL A 43 19.33 -3.96 0.11
CA VAL A 43 19.16 -2.51 0.17
C VAL A 43 19.00 -1.93 -1.23
N TRP A 44 19.89 -2.29 -2.16
CA TRP A 44 19.84 -1.83 -3.55
C TRP A 44 18.58 -2.31 -4.28
N ALA A 45 18.13 -3.54 -4.01
CA ALA A 45 16.85 -4.02 -4.54
C ALA A 45 15.67 -3.16 -4.06
N GLY A 46 15.70 -2.68 -2.81
CA GLY A 46 14.68 -1.82 -2.23
C GLY A 46 14.70 -0.42 -2.81
N LEU A 47 15.88 0.19 -2.87
CA LEU A 47 16.09 1.49 -3.49
C LEU A 47 15.69 1.46 -4.96
N GLY A 48 16.11 0.42 -5.69
CA GLY A 48 15.78 0.22 -7.10
C GLY A 48 14.27 0.14 -7.31
N GLN A 49 13.57 -0.67 -6.52
CA GLN A 49 12.11 -0.75 -6.58
C GLN A 49 11.45 0.60 -6.26
N ALA A 50 11.86 1.25 -5.18
CA ALA A 50 11.30 2.53 -4.77
C ALA A 50 11.43 3.59 -5.86
N LEU A 51 12.64 3.73 -6.44
CA LEU A 51 12.94 4.76 -7.44
C LEU A 51 12.25 4.46 -8.78
N THR A 52 12.27 3.20 -9.22
CA THR A 52 11.61 2.80 -10.49
C THR A 52 10.08 2.90 -10.42
N LEU A 53 9.48 2.83 -9.22
CA LEU A 53 8.08 3.17 -9.02
C LEU A 53 7.87 4.69 -8.88
N ALA A 54 8.62 5.35 -8.02
CA ALA A 54 8.40 6.75 -7.67
C ALA A 54 8.62 7.71 -8.84
N LEU A 55 9.64 7.49 -9.68
CA LEU A 55 9.96 8.37 -10.81
C LEU A 55 8.81 8.49 -11.83
N PRO A 56 8.30 7.39 -12.44
CA PRO A 56 7.20 7.48 -13.38
C PRO A 56 5.90 7.93 -12.71
N LEU A 57 5.65 7.53 -11.45
CA LEU A 57 4.46 7.95 -10.72
C LEU A 57 4.48 9.45 -10.39
N ALA A 58 5.64 10.01 -10.04
CA ALA A 58 5.82 11.45 -9.85
C ALA A 58 5.59 12.20 -11.16
N LEU A 59 6.18 11.72 -12.26
CA LEU A 59 5.97 12.30 -13.58
C LEU A 59 4.48 12.32 -13.96
N LEU A 60 3.79 11.19 -13.79
CA LEU A 60 2.35 11.10 -14.02
C LEU A 60 1.57 12.00 -13.07
N PHE A 61 1.92 12.07 -11.79
CA PHE A 61 1.25 12.94 -10.81
C PHE A 61 1.34 14.43 -11.18
N PHE A 62 2.48 14.89 -11.72
CA PHE A 62 2.68 16.28 -12.12
C PHE A 62 2.10 16.61 -13.49
N LEU A 63 2.18 15.67 -14.44
CA LEU A 63 1.71 15.90 -15.83
C LEU A 63 0.21 15.66 -16.00
N TRP A 64 -0.41 14.77 -15.23
CA TRP A 64 -1.81 14.39 -15.43
C TRP A 64 -2.78 15.39 -14.81
N ARG A 65 -3.65 15.98 -15.64
CA ARG A 65 -4.61 17.01 -15.23
C ARG A 65 -5.88 16.48 -14.54
N PRO A 66 -6.50 15.37 -14.99
CA PRO A 66 -7.68 14.81 -14.33
C PRO A 66 -7.45 14.50 -12.84
N VAL A 67 -8.36 14.97 -11.98
CA VAL A 67 -8.21 14.92 -10.51
C VAL A 67 -8.20 13.49 -9.98
N ARG A 68 -9.04 12.60 -10.55
CA ARG A 68 -9.17 11.20 -10.12
C ARG A 68 -7.91 10.40 -10.43
N GLU A 69 -7.41 10.43 -11.65
CA GLU A 69 -6.21 9.70 -12.03
C GLU A 69 -4.99 10.26 -11.28
N ARG A 70 -4.94 11.58 -11.05
CA ARG A 70 -3.89 12.21 -10.25
C ARG A 70 -3.89 11.78 -8.79
N SER A 71 -5.05 11.61 -8.15
CA SER A 71 -5.13 11.15 -6.76
C SER A 71 -4.67 9.70 -6.59
N MET A 72 -4.93 8.86 -7.59
CA MET A 72 -4.41 7.50 -7.69
C MET A 72 -2.88 7.48 -7.76
N PHE A 73 -2.29 8.29 -8.63
CA PHE A 73 -0.82 8.40 -8.71
C PHE A 73 -0.22 8.97 -7.42
N ALA A 74 -0.92 9.89 -6.75
CA ALA A 74 -0.48 10.40 -5.45
C ALA A 74 -0.45 9.31 -4.38
N ALA A 75 -1.47 8.45 -4.31
CA ALA A 75 -1.52 7.33 -3.37
C ALA A 75 -0.34 6.37 -3.57
N TRP A 76 -0.08 6.00 -4.83
CA TRP A 76 1.01 5.09 -5.18
C TRP A 76 2.39 5.71 -5.02
N LEU A 77 2.53 7.01 -5.30
CA LEU A 77 3.77 7.74 -5.07
C LEU A 77 4.09 7.80 -3.57
N LEU A 78 3.11 8.12 -2.72
CA LEU A 78 3.29 8.11 -1.27
C LEU A 78 3.62 6.70 -0.74
N ALA A 79 3.00 5.65 -1.29
CA ALA A 79 3.34 4.27 -0.96
C ALA A 79 4.79 3.93 -1.36
N SER A 80 5.25 4.42 -2.51
CA SER A 80 6.63 4.22 -2.98
C SER A 80 7.64 4.97 -2.11
N LEU A 81 7.32 6.19 -1.67
CA LEU A 81 8.11 6.94 -0.70
C LEU A 81 8.13 6.26 0.67
N TYR A 82 7.01 5.65 1.08
CA TYR A 82 6.98 4.85 2.31
C TYR A 82 7.89 3.63 2.22
N LEU A 83 7.88 2.92 1.09
CA LEU A 83 8.82 1.82 0.82
C LEU A 83 10.28 2.32 0.85
N LEU A 84 10.56 3.48 0.27
CA LEU A 84 11.89 4.11 0.32
C LEU A 84 12.34 4.33 1.77
N LEU A 85 11.45 4.88 2.61
CA LEU A 85 11.73 5.10 4.03
C LEU A 85 11.94 3.80 4.82
N LEU A 86 11.30 2.70 4.42
CA LEU A 86 11.50 1.38 5.03
C LEU A 86 12.78 0.69 4.54
N THR A 87 13.40 1.15 3.45
CA THR A 87 14.57 0.49 2.86
C THR A 87 15.78 0.35 3.82
N PRO A 88 16.10 1.31 4.71
CA PRO A 88 17.15 1.14 5.72
C PRO A 88 16.94 -0.06 6.66
N THR A 89 15.72 -0.56 6.81
CA THR A 89 15.45 -1.76 7.63
C THR A 89 16.10 -3.02 7.04
N ARG A 90 16.52 -2.97 5.78
CA ARG A 90 17.22 -4.04 5.08
C ARG A 90 18.73 -4.08 5.36
N LEU A 91 19.27 -3.11 6.11
CA LEU A 91 20.65 -3.14 6.59
C LEU A 91 20.83 -4.16 7.73
N PHE A 92 19.75 -4.59 8.36
CA PHE A 92 19.79 -5.58 9.44
C PHE A 92 19.73 -7.00 8.88
N GLU A 93 20.47 -7.91 9.50
CA GLU A 93 20.46 -9.32 9.14
C GLU A 93 19.10 -9.98 9.46
N PRO A 94 18.64 -10.95 8.65
CA PRO A 94 17.37 -11.64 8.88
C PRO A 94 17.25 -12.33 10.25
N VAL A 95 18.38 -12.67 10.89
CA VAL A 95 18.44 -13.30 12.22
C VAL A 95 18.02 -12.32 13.32
N GLN A 96 18.10 -11.01 13.07
CA GLN A 96 17.79 -9.94 14.02
C GLN A 96 16.35 -9.41 13.84
N SER A 97 15.36 -10.32 13.83
CA SER A 97 13.94 -10.00 13.59
C SER A 97 13.40 -8.86 14.46
N GLN A 98 13.82 -8.81 15.73
CA GLN A 98 13.39 -7.79 16.69
C GLN A 98 13.85 -6.38 16.30
N TRP A 99 15.09 -6.24 15.84
CA TRP A 99 15.62 -4.95 15.40
C TRP A 99 14.93 -4.47 14.13
N VAL A 100 14.70 -5.38 13.17
CA VAL A 100 13.95 -5.08 11.95
C VAL A 100 12.55 -4.56 12.31
N LEU A 101 11.80 -5.29 13.15
CA LEU A 101 10.44 -4.90 13.55
C LEU A 101 10.43 -3.59 14.33
N LEU A 102 11.39 -3.37 15.22
CA LEU A 102 11.51 -2.13 15.99
C LEU A 102 11.81 -0.94 15.08
N THR A 103 12.75 -1.07 14.14
CA THR A 103 13.05 0.00 13.18
C THR A 103 11.87 0.28 12.26
N GLN A 104 11.19 -0.76 11.76
CA GLN A 104 9.96 -0.62 10.99
C GLN A 104 8.88 0.13 11.78
N LEU A 105 8.69 -0.21 13.06
CA LEU A 105 7.74 0.45 13.94
C LEU A 105 8.08 1.94 14.11
N LEU A 106 9.35 2.26 14.40
CA LEU A 106 9.81 3.63 14.58
C LEU A 106 9.62 4.47 13.31
N ILE A 107 10.00 3.94 12.14
CA ILE A 107 9.78 4.62 10.84
C ILE A 107 8.28 4.81 10.58
N SER A 108 7.48 3.79 10.84
CA SER A 108 6.02 3.84 10.65
C SER A 108 5.37 4.90 11.55
N LEU A 109 5.81 5.01 12.81
CA LEU A 109 5.37 6.02 13.76
C LEU A 109 5.83 7.42 13.36
N LEU A 110 7.05 7.57 12.84
CA LEU A 110 7.55 8.83 12.31
C LEU A 110 6.68 9.30 11.14
N VAL A 111 6.39 8.40 10.18
CA VAL A 111 5.52 8.72 9.04
C VAL A 111 4.12 9.09 9.51
N LEU A 112 3.57 8.35 10.48
CA LEU A 112 2.27 8.67 11.08
C LEU A 112 2.28 10.07 11.71
N GLY A 113 3.32 10.39 12.48
CA GLY A 113 3.55 11.71 13.07
C GLY A 113 3.63 12.81 12.01
N LEU A 114 4.37 12.62 10.92
CA LEU A 114 4.44 13.58 9.81
C LEU A 114 3.09 13.76 9.12
N ILE A 115 2.36 12.67 8.87
CA ILE A 115 1.01 12.73 8.28
C ILE A 115 0.08 13.53 9.20
N ILE A 116 0.07 13.26 10.50
CA ILE A 116 -0.76 13.99 11.46
C ILE A 116 -0.33 15.46 11.56
N PHE A 117 0.97 15.74 11.59
CA PHE A 117 1.52 17.09 11.72
C PHE A 117 1.21 17.98 10.51
N PHE A 118 1.40 17.46 9.28
CA PHE A 118 1.15 18.23 8.06
C PHE A 118 -0.29 18.21 7.58
N GLY A 119 -1.15 17.38 8.17
CA GLY A 119 -2.54 17.25 7.75
C GLY A 119 -3.53 17.72 8.81
N ARG A 120 -4.60 18.37 8.36
CA ARG A 120 -5.74 18.62 9.25
C ARG A 120 -6.51 17.31 9.46
N PRO A 121 -6.68 16.83 10.70
CA PRO A 121 -7.52 15.67 10.95
C PRO A 121 -8.94 16.00 10.49
N LYS A 122 -9.46 15.26 9.51
CA LYS A 122 -10.90 15.21 9.27
C LYS A 122 -11.44 14.21 10.27
N ASN A 123 -12.19 14.68 11.26
CA ASN A 123 -12.90 13.82 12.19
C ASN A 123 -13.99 13.08 11.43
N ALA A 124 -13.67 11.90 10.90
CA ALA A 124 -14.68 10.96 10.46
C ALA A 124 -15.22 10.24 11.70
N PRO A 125 -16.54 10.13 11.87
CA PRO A 125 -17.10 9.35 12.96
C PRO A 125 -16.63 7.89 12.82
N ILE A 126 -16.09 7.34 13.91
CA ILE A 126 -15.73 5.92 13.96
C ILE A 126 -17.03 5.12 13.99
N SER A 127 -17.35 4.45 12.89
CA SER A 127 -18.47 3.50 12.85
C SER A 127 -17.98 2.14 13.35
N LEU A 128 -18.68 1.58 14.34
CA LEU A 128 -18.35 0.29 14.94
C LEU A 128 -18.52 -0.87 13.94
N THR A 129 -19.50 -0.79 13.05
CA THR A 129 -19.81 -1.87 12.10
C THR A 129 -18.67 -2.19 11.14
N PRO A 130 -18.14 -1.23 10.33
CA PRO A 130 -17.02 -1.51 9.43
C PRO A 130 -15.74 -1.84 10.21
N MET A 131 -15.58 -1.31 11.43
CA MET A 131 -14.45 -1.66 12.30
C MET A 131 -14.52 -3.14 12.73
N LEU A 132 -15.69 -3.62 13.17
CA LEU A 132 -15.90 -5.01 13.55
C LEU A 132 -15.77 -5.95 12.34
N LEU A 133 -16.28 -5.56 11.17
CA LEU A 133 -16.10 -6.32 9.93
C LEU A 133 -14.63 -6.41 9.52
N ALA A 134 -13.88 -5.31 9.62
CA ALA A 134 -12.45 -5.29 9.34
C ALA A 134 -11.66 -6.16 10.35
N ALA A 135 -12.00 -6.09 11.63
CA ALA A 135 -11.39 -6.93 12.66
C ALA A 135 -11.69 -8.41 12.45
N GLY A 136 -12.94 -8.76 12.10
CA GLY A 136 -13.33 -10.12 11.76
C GLY A 136 -12.61 -10.65 10.51
N ALA A 137 -12.51 -9.84 9.45
CA ALA A 137 -11.75 -10.20 8.25
C ALA A 137 -10.26 -10.41 8.56
N ALA A 138 -9.66 -9.53 9.37
CA ALA A 138 -8.27 -9.66 9.81
C ALA A 138 -8.05 -10.97 10.60
N ALA A 139 -8.96 -11.32 11.51
CA ALA A 139 -8.89 -12.56 12.28
C ALA A 139 -8.98 -13.81 11.39
N ILE A 140 -9.90 -13.83 10.42
CA ILE A 140 -10.05 -14.94 9.46
C ILE A 140 -8.79 -15.12 8.61
N ILE A 141 -8.20 -14.01 8.15
CA ILE A 141 -6.99 -14.04 7.31
C ILE A 141 -5.75 -14.44 8.11
N ALA A 142 -5.68 -14.03 9.38
CA ALA A 142 -4.61 -14.42 10.28
C ALA A 142 -4.73 -15.88 10.75
N TYR A 143 -5.94 -16.46 10.74
CA TYR A 143 -6.21 -17.78 11.32
C TYR A 143 -5.30 -18.91 10.81
N PRO A 144 -5.05 -19.09 9.49
CA PRO A 144 -4.17 -20.16 9.01
C PRO A 144 -2.75 -20.08 9.58
N TRP A 145 -2.28 -18.86 9.86
CA TRP A 145 -0.96 -18.60 10.42
C TRP A 145 -0.90 -18.86 11.92
N LEU A 146 -1.95 -18.48 12.64
CA LEU A 146 -2.11 -18.78 14.06
C LEU A 146 -2.20 -20.29 14.27
N TRP A 147 -2.93 -21.00 13.40
CA TRP A 147 -3.05 -22.45 13.44
C TRP A 147 -1.74 -23.16 13.12
N GLY A 148 -0.97 -22.65 12.14
CA GLY A 148 0.32 -23.21 11.74
C GLY A 148 1.45 -23.06 12.76
N GLY A 149 1.19 -22.53 13.96
CA GLY A 149 2.20 -22.35 15.00
C GLY A 149 3.30 -21.36 14.62
N ALA A 150 3.05 -20.45 13.67
CA ALA A 150 4.04 -19.48 13.18
C ALA A 150 4.29 -18.32 14.17
N LEU A 151 3.69 -18.39 15.35
CA LEU A 151 3.93 -17.47 16.46
C LEU A 151 5.31 -17.82 17.04
N GLY A 152 6.31 -17.03 16.66
CA GLY A 152 7.66 -17.13 17.23
C GLY A 152 7.67 -16.68 18.69
N SER A 153 8.56 -15.75 19.03
CA SER A 153 8.53 -15.13 20.36
C SER A 153 7.24 -14.32 20.56
N LEU A 154 6.74 -14.26 21.80
CA LEU A 154 5.64 -13.38 22.17
C LEU A 154 5.96 -11.92 21.83
N LEU A 155 7.22 -11.50 22.03
CA LEU A 155 7.68 -10.15 21.71
C LEU A 155 7.60 -9.88 20.19
N ASP A 156 8.04 -10.83 19.36
CA ASP A 156 7.99 -10.69 17.90
C ASP A 156 6.53 -10.58 17.42
N THR A 157 5.63 -11.33 18.04
CA THR A 157 4.19 -11.28 17.74
C THR A 157 3.60 -9.92 18.08
N LEU A 158 3.90 -9.39 19.27
CA LEU A 158 3.43 -8.07 19.70
C LEU A 158 4.00 -6.95 18.83
N LEU A 159 5.28 -7.02 18.48
CA LEU A 159 5.92 -6.06 17.58
C LEU A 159 5.34 -6.12 16.16
N ALA A 160 5.15 -7.32 15.60
CA ALA A 160 4.54 -7.48 14.28
C ALA A 160 3.09 -6.96 14.25
N LEU A 161 2.32 -7.19 15.32
CA LEU A 161 0.97 -6.66 15.46
C LEU A 161 0.98 -5.13 15.57
N ALA A 162 1.89 -4.56 16.35
CA ALA A 162 2.06 -3.11 16.47
C ALA A 162 2.45 -2.47 15.12
N VAL A 163 3.42 -3.05 14.40
CA VAL A 163 3.81 -2.62 13.04
C VAL A 163 2.61 -2.70 12.11
N GLY A 164 1.90 -3.82 12.09
CA GLY A 164 0.71 -4.01 11.23
C GLY A 164 -0.38 -2.97 11.50
N LEU A 165 -0.66 -2.64 12.76
CA LEU A 165 -1.61 -1.60 13.13
C LEU A 165 -1.17 -0.22 12.64
N VAL A 166 0.08 0.18 12.93
CA VAL A 166 0.58 1.51 12.54
C VAL A 166 0.66 1.64 11.01
N VAL A 167 1.11 0.60 10.32
CA VAL A 167 1.12 0.56 8.85
C VAL A 167 -0.29 0.63 8.29
N GLY A 168 -1.25 -0.09 8.86
CA GLY A 168 -2.65 -0.04 8.47
C GLY A 168 -3.25 1.36 8.63
N VAL A 169 -2.95 2.05 9.74
CA VAL A 169 -3.34 3.44 9.97
C VAL A 169 -2.71 4.37 8.94
N ASN A 170 -1.40 4.24 8.67
CA ASN A 170 -0.71 5.01 7.63
C ASN A 170 -1.36 4.80 6.26
N ALA A 171 -1.66 3.55 5.88
CA ALA A 171 -2.30 3.23 4.62
C ALA A 171 -3.70 3.87 4.53
N GLY A 172 -4.52 3.75 5.57
CA GLY A 172 -5.85 4.38 5.63
C GLY A 172 -5.79 5.91 5.55
N LEU A 173 -4.82 6.54 6.22
CA LEU A 173 -4.63 7.99 6.17
C LEU A 173 -4.16 8.48 4.79
N ILE A 174 -3.23 7.79 4.16
CA ILE A 174 -2.80 8.11 2.79
C ILE A 174 -3.99 7.99 1.83
N LEU A 175 -4.75 6.89 1.90
CA LEU A 175 -5.91 6.65 1.02
C LEU A 175 -7.04 7.66 1.24
N SER A 176 -7.37 7.97 2.49
CA SER A 176 -8.41 8.95 2.81
C SER A 176 -8.09 10.35 2.29
N ARG A 177 -6.81 10.75 2.33
CA ARG A 177 -6.36 12.08 1.88
C ARG A 177 -6.17 12.18 0.37
N THR A 178 -5.83 11.08 -0.29
CA THR A 178 -5.57 11.06 -1.74
C THR A 178 -6.79 10.56 -2.50
N TRP A 179 -6.98 9.24 -2.55
CA TRP A 179 -7.94 8.57 -3.42
C TRP A 179 -9.39 8.72 -2.99
N LEU A 180 -9.74 8.42 -1.72
CA LEU A 180 -11.13 8.42 -1.28
C LEU A 180 -11.77 9.82 -1.34
N ASN A 181 -11.00 10.87 -1.08
CA ASN A 181 -11.47 12.24 -1.24
C ASN A 181 -11.70 12.64 -2.70
N SER A 182 -11.11 11.94 -3.67
CA SER A 182 -11.37 12.18 -5.10
C SER A 182 -12.66 11.51 -5.58
N LEU A 183 -13.05 10.39 -4.96
CA LEU A 183 -14.29 9.67 -5.27
C LEU A 183 -15.54 10.47 -4.91
N THR A 184 -15.47 11.35 -3.89
CA THR A 184 -16.57 12.26 -3.54
C THR A 184 -16.73 13.41 -4.53
N ILE A 185 -15.69 13.70 -5.33
CA ILE A 185 -15.68 14.78 -6.31
C ILE A 185 -16.04 14.25 -7.71
N ASP A 186 -15.51 13.10 -8.12
CA ASP A 186 -15.67 12.52 -9.46
C ASP A 186 -15.93 10.99 -9.41
N SER A 187 -17.15 10.62 -8.99
CA SER A 187 -17.65 9.23 -9.00
C SER A 187 -18.10 8.82 -10.40
N ARG A 188 -17.77 7.59 -10.81
CA ARG A 188 -18.19 6.99 -12.10
C ARG A 188 -19.16 5.83 -11.90
N GLY A 189 -19.83 5.80 -10.75
CA GLY A 189 -20.77 4.75 -10.36
C GLY A 189 -20.14 3.67 -9.48
N ARG A 190 -20.96 3.11 -8.57
CA ARG A 190 -20.55 2.22 -7.48
C ARG A 190 -19.68 1.05 -7.95
N GLY A 191 -20.06 0.35 -9.01
CA GLY A 191 -19.30 -0.82 -9.50
C GLY A 191 -17.91 -0.44 -10.00
N TRP A 192 -17.79 0.67 -10.74
CA TRP A 192 -16.50 1.11 -11.27
C TRP A 192 -15.60 1.71 -10.21
N ASP A 193 -16.19 2.39 -9.23
CA ASP A 193 -15.46 2.94 -8.11
C ASP A 193 -14.93 1.85 -7.17
N ILE A 194 -15.69 0.77 -6.94
CA ILE A 194 -15.21 -0.42 -6.23
C ILE A 194 -14.08 -1.10 -7.01
N PHE A 195 -14.25 -1.31 -8.32
CA PHE A 195 -13.23 -1.96 -9.15
C PHE A 195 -11.92 -1.17 -9.18
N THR A 196 -12.00 0.12 -9.53
CA THR A 196 -10.81 0.98 -9.59
C THR A 196 -10.21 1.22 -8.22
N GLY A 197 -11.02 1.46 -7.20
CA GLY A 197 -10.52 1.60 -5.84
C GLY A 197 -9.82 0.34 -5.36
N GLY A 198 -10.32 -0.85 -5.70
CA GLY A 198 -9.66 -2.12 -5.39
C GLY A 198 -8.28 -2.22 -6.04
N LEU A 199 -8.14 -1.77 -7.30
CA LEU A 199 -6.82 -1.68 -7.95
C LEU A 199 -5.91 -0.66 -7.26
N VAL A 200 -6.42 0.52 -6.90
CA VAL A 200 -5.63 1.59 -6.26
C VAL A 200 -5.16 1.15 -4.88
N ILE A 201 -6.08 0.72 -4.02
CA ILE A 201 -5.77 0.24 -2.67
C ILE A 201 -4.90 -1.02 -2.75
N GLY A 202 -5.23 -1.95 -3.64
CA GLY A 202 -4.49 -3.20 -3.80
C GLY A 202 -3.04 -2.97 -4.21
N ALA A 203 -2.79 -2.13 -5.22
CA ALA A 203 -1.43 -1.77 -5.62
C ALA A 203 -0.68 -1.01 -4.53
N MET A 204 -1.35 -0.09 -3.83
CA MET A 204 -0.73 0.63 -2.72
C MET A 204 -0.31 -0.33 -1.60
N LEU A 205 -1.21 -1.23 -1.19
CA LEU A 205 -0.90 -2.23 -0.16
C LEU A 205 0.20 -3.18 -0.62
N MET A 206 0.24 -3.54 -1.89
CA MET A 206 1.33 -4.34 -2.48
C MET A 206 2.69 -3.65 -2.39
N ILE A 207 2.75 -2.36 -2.75
CA ILE A 207 3.98 -1.57 -2.64
C ILE A 207 4.43 -1.56 -1.18
N ILE A 208 3.55 -1.22 -0.25
CA ILE A 208 3.87 -1.21 1.18
C ILE A 208 4.33 -2.59 1.66
N ALA A 209 3.61 -3.66 1.28
CA ALA A 209 3.91 -5.04 1.65
C ALA A 209 5.32 -5.47 1.23
N SER A 210 5.73 -5.08 0.03
CA SER A 210 7.07 -5.40 -0.48
C SER A 210 8.20 -4.72 0.31
N GLY A 211 7.91 -3.67 1.07
CA GLY A 211 8.85 -3.04 1.99
C GLY A 211 8.91 -3.67 3.39
N LEU A 212 7.88 -4.43 3.80
CA LEU A 212 7.75 -4.95 5.19
C LEU A 212 8.46 -6.28 5.44
N SER A 213 8.71 -7.07 4.41
CA SER A 213 9.33 -8.40 4.56
C SER A 213 10.39 -8.61 3.49
N PHE A 214 11.42 -9.42 3.80
CA PHE A 214 12.53 -9.71 2.89
C PHE A 214 12.88 -11.21 2.84
N ASN A 215 11.86 -12.08 2.85
CA ASN A 215 12.00 -13.53 2.95
C ASN A 215 10.86 -14.24 2.18
N SER A 216 10.80 -15.58 2.28
CA SER A 216 9.69 -16.40 1.74
C SER A 216 8.27 -15.96 2.18
N GLY A 217 8.16 -15.18 3.28
CA GLY A 217 6.91 -14.55 3.72
C GLY A 217 6.44 -13.39 2.84
N GLN A 218 7.36 -12.71 2.15
CA GLN A 218 7.09 -11.51 1.37
C GLN A 218 6.17 -11.78 0.17
N TRP A 219 6.41 -12.87 -0.56
CA TRP A 219 5.55 -13.29 -1.68
C TRP A 219 4.11 -13.51 -1.23
N ARG A 220 3.92 -14.07 -0.04
CA ARG A 220 2.59 -14.31 0.53
C ARG A 220 1.90 -12.99 0.86
N LEU A 221 2.60 -12.04 1.46
CA LEU A 221 2.07 -10.70 1.73
C LEU A 221 1.73 -9.95 0.43
N MET A 222 2.59 -10.04 -0.58
CA MET A 222 2.39 -9.39 -1.89
C MET A 222 1.24 -10.00 -2.69
N LEU A 223 0.75 -11.18 -2.35
CA LEU A 223 -0.45 -11.79 -2.96
C LEU A 223 -1.72 -11.57 -2.14
N VAL A 224 -1.62 -11.66 -0.80
CA VAL A 224 -2.78 -11.53 0.08
C VAL A 224 -3.21 -10.06 0.21
N LEU A 225 -2.28 -9.14 0.46
CA LEU A 225 -2.60 -7.73 0.72
C LEU A 225 -3.26 -7.00 -0.47
N PRO A 226 -2.92 -7.25 -1.75
CA PRO A 226 -3.64 -6.62 -2.85
C PRO A 226 -5.11 -7.04 -2.89
N SER A 227 -5.41 -8.32 -2.64
CA SER A 227 -6.80 -8.82 -2.66
C SER A 227 -7.66 -8.17 -1.58
N LEU A 228 -7.06 -7.82 -0.44
CA LEU A 228 -7.70 -7.03 0.61
C LEU A 228 -8.09 -5.62 0.17
N GLY A 229 -7.50 -5.09 -0.91
CA GLY A 229 -7.86 -3.76 -1.43
C GLY A 229 -9.31 -3.67 -1.91
N TRP A 230 -9.84 -4.73 -2.53
CA TRP A 230 -11.25 -4.77 -2.94
C TRP A 230 -12.18 -4.92 -1.73
N LEU A 231 -11.79 -5.69 -0.72
CA LEU A 231 -12.55 -5.81 0.53
C LEU A 231 -12.60 -4.45 1.25
N ALA A 232 -11.48 -3.75 1.35
CA ALA A 232 -11.42 -2.42 1.94
C ALA A 232 -12.32 -1.42 1.19
N MET A 233 -12.31 -1.43 -0.15
CA MET A 233 -13.24 -0.60 -0.93
C MET A 233 -14.70 -0.99 -0.72
N ALA A 234 -15.02 -2.28 -0.68
CA ALA A 234 -16.39 -2.73 -0.47
C ALA A 234 -16.94 -2.24 0.89
N LEU A 235 -16.12 -2.33 1.94
CA LEU A 235 -16.45 -1.82 3.28
C LEU A 235 -16.57 -0.29 3.33
N SER A 236 -15.93 0.45 2.42
CA SER A 236 -16.10 1.92 2.37
C SER A 236 -17.49 2.36 1.89
N TYR A 237 -18.30 1.44 1.34
CA TYR A 237 -19.66 1.67 0.86
C TYR A 237 -20.76 1.11 1.79
N THR A 238 -20.39 0.55 2.95
CA THR A 238 -21.33 0.02 3.95
C THR A 238 -21.54 1.02 5.07
#